data_AF-A0A7C6W500-F1
#
_entry.id   AF-A0A7C6W500-F1
#
_cell.length_a   1.000
_cell.length_b   1.000
_cell.length_c   1.000
_cell.angle_alpha   90.00
_cell.angle_beta   90.00
_cell.angle_gamma   90.00
#
_symmetry.space_group_name_H-M   'P 1'
#
loop_
_entity.id
_entity.type
_entity.pdbx_description
1 polymer ?
#
loop_
_entity_poly.entity_id
_entity_poly.type
_entity_poly.pdbx_seq_one_letter_code
_entity_poly.pdbx_strand_id
1 'polypeptide(L)'
;RNQWAQVAAFVRLYQSSENKLTKLKGIYAFAALYQSVAILRSDKKNKDQTITIVDNILKKVPIYKLDNRPDREAVSLTETLLK
;
A
#
# COMPACT_ATOMS: atom_id res chain seq x y z
N ARG A 1 6.22 17.91 19.45
CA ARG A 1 5.07 17.11 19.93
C ARG A 1 4.69 16.14 18.82
N ASN A 2 4.58 14.83 19.09
CA ASN A 2 4.26 13.87 18.04
C ASN A 2 2.77 13.99 17.67
N GLN A 3 2.49 14.03 16.36
CA GLN A 3 1.13 13.99 15.82
C GLN A 3 0.83 12.56 15.37
N TRP A 4 -0.46 12.19 15.41
CA TRP A 4 -0.94 10.89 14.98
C TRP A 4 -2.12 11.07 14.02
N ALA A 5 -2.28 10.12 13.10
CA ALA A 5 -3.40 10.06 12.17
C ALA A 5 -3.77 8.60 11.91
N GLN A 6 -5.04 8.33 11.66
CA GLN A 6 -5.49 7.02 11.22
C GLN A 6 -5.07 6.80 9.75
N VAL A 7 -4.52 5.62 9.45
CA VAL A 7 -4.15 5.28 8.08
C VAL A 7 -5.42 5.01 7.26
N ALA A 8 -5.71 5.88 6.29
CA ALA A 8 -6.86 5.75 5.41
C ALA A 8 -6.65 4.70 4.30
N ALA A 9 -5.43 4.66 3.73
CA ALA A 9 -5.04 3.73 2.68
C ALA A 9 -3.51 3.62 2.57
N PHE A 10 -3.02 2.53 1.97
CA PHE A 10 -1.67 2.47 1.42
C PHE A 10 -1.74 2.60 -0.11
N VAL A 11 -0.93 3.49 -0.67
CA VAL A 11 -0.88 3.74 -2.12
C VAL A 11 0.52 3.42 -2.64
N ARG A 12 0.62 2.48 -3.57
CA ARG A 12 1.87 2.17 -4.26
C ARG A 12 1.96 2.95 -5.56
N LEU A 13 2.99 3.79 -5.66
CA LEU A 13 3.23 4.65 -6.81
C LEU A 13 3.94 3.89 -7.92
N TYR A 14 3.47 4.10 -9.15
CA TYR A 14 4.12 3.64 -10.38
C TYR A 14 4.13 4.80 -11.37
N GLN A 15 5.27 5.13 -11.93
CA GLN A 15 5.34 6.15 -12.97
C GLN A 15 4.56 5.69 -14.22
N SER A 16 3.70 6.55 -14.74
CA SER A 16 2.88 6.28 -15.92
C SER A 16 2.63 7.57 -16.73
N SER A 17 2.15 7.43 -17.96
CA SER A 17 1.70 8.54 -18.81
C SER A 17 0.30 9.06 -18.43
N GLU A 18 -0.42 8.34 -17.58
CA GLU A 18 -1.77 8.63 -17.14
C GLU A 18 -1.92 8.53 -15.62
N ASN A 19 -2.94 9.20 -15.08
CA ASN A 19 -3.31 9.15 -13.67
C ASN A 19 -4.44 8.15 -13.47
N LYS A 20 -4.16 7.06 -12.75
CA LYS A 20 -5.16 6.02 -12.49
C LYS A 20 -4.99 5.40 -11.12
N LEU A 21 -6.01 5.58 -10.29
CA LEU A 21 -6.09 4.99 -8.96
C LEU A 21 -6.89 3.70 -9.01
N THR A 22 -6.21 2.58 -8.76
CA THR A 22 -6.82 1.23 -8.81
C THR A 22 -6.77 0.57 -7.44
N LYS A 23 -7.93 0.15 -6.92
CA LYS A 23 -7.99 -0.63 -5.68
C LYS A 23 -7.49 -2.05 -5.92
N LEU A 24 -6.46 -2.46 -5.19
CA LEU A 24 -5.92 -3.81 -5.24
C LEU A 24 -6.71 -4.74 -4.31
N LYS A 25 -6.80 -6.02 -4.67
CA LYS A 25 -7.48 -7.05 -3.88
C LYS A 25 -6.68 -8.36 -3.85
N GLY A 26 -6.96 -9.19 -2.84
CA GLY A 26 -6.39 -10.52 -2.70
C GLY A 26 -4.86 -10.53 -2.82
N ILE A 27 -4.35 -11.42 -3.67
CA ILE A 27 -2.91 -11.62 -3.84
C ILE A 27 -2.18 -10.36 -4.36
N TYR A 28 -2.84 -9.52 -5.16
CA TYR A 28 -2.22 -8.29 -5.67
C TYR A 28 -2.02 -7.25 -4.57
N ALA A 29 -2.98 -7.11 -3.65
CA ALA A 29 -2.84 -6.24 -2.49
C ALA A 29 -1.74 -6.76 -1.55
N PHE A 30 -1.67 -8.08 -1.37
CA PHE A 30 -0.65 -8.71 -0.53
C PHE A 30 0.74 -8.47 -1.10
N ALA A 31 0.94 -8.80 -2.38
CA ALA A 31 2.21 -8.63 -3.07
C ALA A 31 2.66 -7.16 -3.10
N ALA A 32 1.71 -6.23 -3.26
CA ALA A 32 2.02 -4.80 -3.27
C ALA A 32 2.69 -4.33 -1.98
N LEU A 33 2.25 -4.83 -0.82
CA LEU A 33 2.81 -4.49 0.49
C LEU A 33 4.00 -5.37 0.87
N TYR A 34 3.91 -6.69 0.62
CA TYR A 34 4.94 -7.66 0.99
C TYR A 34 6.28 -7.40 0.27
N GLN A 35 6.24 -6.88 -0.97
CA GLN A 35 7.45 -6.50 -1.71
C GLN A 35 8.24 -5.36 -1.05
N SER A 36 7.64 -4.61 -0.13
CA SER A 36 8.32 -3.55 0.63
C SER A 36 8.94 -4.06 1.93
N VAL A 37 8.86 -5.36 2.23
CA VAL A 37 9.40 -5.94 3.46
C VAL A 37 10.82 -6.47 3.23
N ALA A 38 11.73 -6.17 4.16
CA ALA A 38 13.06 -6.77 4.23
C ALA A 38 13.08 -7.88 5.30
N ILE A 39 13.27 -9.13 4.86
CA ILE A 39 13.33 -10.32 5.74
C ILE A 39 14.54 -11.21 5.40
N LEU A 40 15.15 -11.82 6.42
CA LEU A 40 16.11 -12.91 6.19
C LEU A 40 15.38 -14.17 5.75
N ARG A 41 15.78 -14.75 4.61
CA ARG A 41 15.16 -15.97 4.07
C ARG A 41 15.31 -17.18 5.00
N SER A 42 16.37 -17.23 5.79
CA SER A 42 16.64 -18.30 6.76
C SER A 42 15.77 -18.22 8.01
N ASP A 43 15.21 -17.05 8.32
CA ASP A 43 14.38 -16.85 9.49
C ASP A 43 12.91 -17.12 9.17
N LYS A 44 12.54 -18.40 9.23
CA LYS A 44 11.18 -18.87 8.95
C LYS A 44 10.15 -18.23 9.89
N LYS A 45 10.49 -18.04 11.17
CA LYS A 45 9.57 -17.48 12.16
C LYS A 45 9.24 -16.03 11.83
N ASN A 46 10.26 -15.22 11.52
CA ASN A 46 10.07 -13.82 11.13
C ASN A 46 9.28 -13.70 9.82
N LYS A 47 9.55 -14.59 8.85
CA LYS A 47 8.75 -14.65 7.62
C LYS A 47 7.26 -14.92 7.91
N ASP A 48 6.95 -15.92 8.72
CA ASP A 48 5.55 -16.28 9.03
C ASP A 48 4.85 -15.13 9.78
N GLN A 49 5.54 -14.48 10.73
CA GLN A 49 5.04 -13.29 11.43
C GLN A 49 4.79 -12.11 10.49
N THR A 50 5.71 -11.87 9.55
CA THR A 50 5.56 -10.83 8.52
C THR A 50 4.31 -11.07 7.67
N ILE A 51 4.12 -12.31 7.21
CA ILE A 51 2.93 -12.69 6.42
C ILE A 51 1.65 -12.39 7.22
N THR A 52 1.61 -12.77 8.50
CA THR A 52 0.47 -12.47 9.39
C THR A 52 0.24 -10.97 9.56
N ILE A 53 1.30 -10.17 9.71
CA ILE A 53 1.18 -8.71 9.83
C ILE A 53 0.58 -8.11 8.55
N VAL A 54 1.09 -8.49 7.38
CA VAL A 54 0.58 -8.01 6.08
C VAL A 54 -0.89 -8.40 5.93
N ASP A 55 -1.27 -9.64 6.22
CA ASP A 55 -2.67 -10.09 6.19
C ASP A 55 -3.58 -9.26 7.12
N ASN A 56 -3.12 -8.98 8.35
CA ASN A 56 -3.86 -8.15 9.30
C ASN A 56 -4.03 -6.70 8.83
N ILE A 57 -3.05 -6.14 8.11
CA ILE A 57 -3.17 -4.80 7.49
C ILE A 57 -4.23 -4.84 6.40
N LEU A 58 -4.18 -5.82 5.50
CA LEU A 58 -5.10 -5.95 4.37
C LEU A 58 -6.58 -6.06 4.80
N LYS A 59 -6.83 -6.65 5.97
CA LYS A 59 -8.17 -6.75 6.57
C LYS A 59 -8.73 -5.40 7.07
N LYS A 60 -7.87 -4.41 7.31
CA LYS A 60 -8.23 -3.14 7.96
C LYS A 60 -8.06 -1.92 7.06
N VAL A 61 -7.04 -1.92 6.22
CA VAL A 61 -6.63 -0.76 5.42
C VAL A 61 -6.61 -1.15 3.94
N PRO A 62 -7.32 -0.42 3.06
CA PRO A 62 -7.32 -0.71 1.64
C PRO A 62 -5.97 -0.36 0.99
N ILE A 63 -5.56 -1.18 0.03
CA ILE A 63 -4.32 -1.00 -0.74
C ILE A 63 -4.68 -0.57 -2.16
N TYR A 64 -4.00 0.45 -2.66
CA TYR A 64 -4.19 0.98 -4.00
C TYR A 64 -2.88 1.00 -4.78
N LYS A 65 -3.01 0.93 -6.10
CA LYS A 65 -1.97 1.30 -7.06
C LYS A 65 -2.33 2.66 -7.63
N LEU A 66 -1.38 3.58 -7.67
CA LEU A 66 -1.50 4.82 -8.43
C LEU A 66 -0.51 4.77 -9.59
N ASP A 67 -1.03 4.58 -10.80
CA ASP A 67 -0.33 4.96 -12.01
C ASP A 67 -0.30 6.50 -12.03
N ASN A 68 0.89 7.07 -12.00
CA ASN A 68 1.15 8.46 -11.62
C ASN A 68 1.87 9.19 -12.75
N ARG A 69 1.14 10.07 -13.44
CA ARG A 69 1.73 11.21 -14.15
C ARG A 69 1.97 12.30 -13.09
N PRO A 70 3.21 12.73 -12.84
CA PRO A 70 3.56 13.57 -11.68
C PRO A 70 3.05 15.02 -11.85
N ASP A 71 1.74 15.19 -11.77
CA ASP A 71 1.01 16.45 -11.87
C ASP A 71 -0.01 16.57 -10.73
N ARG A 72 -0.80 17.65 -10.76
CA ARG A 72 -1.78 17.94 -9.71
C ARG A 72 -2.91 16.92 -9.65
N GLU A 73 -3.30 16.33 -10.77
CA GLU A 73 -4.42 15.38 -10.83
C GLU A 73 -4.09 14.10 -10.05
N ALA A 74 -2.83 13.64 -10.09
CA ALA A 74 -2.37 12.51 -9.28
C ALA A 74 -2.60 12.72 -7.78
N VAL A 75 -2.34 13.94 -7.29
CA VAL A 75 -2.59 14.33 -5.89
C VAL A 75 -4.09 14.31 -5.61
N SER A 76 -4.90 14.94 -6.47
CA SER A 76 -6.35 14.98 -6.32
C SER A 76 -6.97 13.58 -6.22
N LEU A 77 -6.46 12.58 -6.96
CA LEU A 77 -6.92 11.20 -6.84
C LEU A 77 -6.68 10.63 -5.43
N THR A 78 -5.54 10.92 -4.81
CA THR A 78 -5.24 10.42 -3.46
C THR A 78 -6.06 11.12 -2.37
N GLU A 79 -6.45 12.38 -2.56
CA GLU A 79 -7.32 13.11 -1.64
C GLU A 79 -8.69 12.43 -1.50
N THR A 80 -9.19 11.80 -2.57
CA THR A 80 -10.46 11.04 -2.53
C THR A 80 -10.45 9.87 -1.54
N LEU A 81 -9.28 9.44 -1.06
CA LEU A 81 -9.12 8.38 -0.08
C LEU A 81 -9.22 8.89 1.36
N LEU A 82 -9.01 10.19 1.58
CA LEU A 82 -9.11 10.85 2.88
C LEU A 82 -10.58 11.21 3.10
N LYS A 83 -11.28 10.40 3.90
CA LYS A 83 -12.63 10.73 4.39
C LYS A 83 -12.55 11.70 5.56
#